data_AF-A0A2A2TER5-F1
#
_entry.id   AF-A0A2A2TER5-F1
#
_cell.length_a   1.000
_cell.length_b   1.000
_cell.length_c   1.000
_cell.angle_alpha   90.00
_cell.angle_beta   90.00
_cell.angle_gamma   90.00
#
_symmetry.space_group_name_H-M   'P 1'
#
loop_
_entity.id
_entity.type
_entity.pdbx_description
1 polymer ?
#
loop_
_entity_poly.entity_id
_entity_poly.type
_entity_poly.pdbx_seq_one_letter_code
_entity_poly.pdbx_strand_id
1 'polypeptide(L)'
;MTKHNGLFSKKVPKNGICLKSIERIKIRRKFFRVIAYKLIDGEIVITIRQMAISVKKTLHTAKEFMRKMKIRPIKVQMPNRSVTDMIPLSVAVVFWKYLNESGKGNSLSRIGQEYLDEYLTDSLM
;
A
#
# COMPACT_ATOMS: atom_id res chain seq x y z
N MET A 1 -30.61 -7.46 -24.60
CA MET A 1 -29.31 -8.17 -24.57
C MET A 1 -28.38 -7.49 -23.58
N THR A 2 -28.44 -7.88 -22.30
CA THR A 2 -27.68 -7.26 -21.21
C THR A 2 -26.30 -7.93 -21.11
N LYS A 3 -25.24 -7.19 -21.49
CA LYS A 3 -23.86 -7.66 -21.38
C LYS A 3 -23.45 -7.71 -19.90
N HIS A 4 -23.37 -8.91 -19.35
CA HIS A 4 -22.73 -9.17 -18.05
C HIS A 4 -21.22 -8.92 -18.17
N ASN A 5 -20.76 -7.73 -17.75
CA ASN A 5 -19.35 -7.48 -17.54
C ASN A 5 -18.89 -8.14 -16.24
N GLY A 6 -18.60 -9.43 -16.31
CA GLY A 6 -17.88 -10.17 -15.27
C GLY A 6 -16.40 -9.81 -15.28
N LEU A 7 -16.01 -8.77 -14.54
CA LEU A 7 -14.61 -8.47 -14.24
C LEU A 7 -14.51 -8.17 -12.74
N PHE A 8 -13.51 -8.75 -12.08
CA PHE A 8 -13.21 -8.69 -10.64
C PHE A 8 -13.86 -9.73 -9.71
N SER A 9 -13.78 -11.01 -10.08
CA SER A 9 -13.65 -12.05 -9.04
C SER A 9 -12.32 -12.78 -9.24
N LYS A 10 -11.26 -12.28 -8.59
CA LYS A 10 -10.05 -13.08 -8.42
C LYS A 10 -10.42 -14.18 -7.43
N LYS A 11 -10.59 -15.40 -7.96
CA LYS A 11 -10.82 -16.62 -7.17
C LYS A 11 -9.84 -16.67 -6.01
N VAL A 12 -10.39 -16.75 -4.79
CA VAL A 12 -9.63 -16.95 -3.57
C VAL A 12 -9.04 -18.36 -3.60
N PRO A 13 -7.71 -18.55 -3.49
CA PRO A 13 -7.18 -19.89 -3.26
C PRO A 13 -7.70 -20.39 -1.91
N LYS A 14 -8.37 -21.55 -1.91
CA LYS A 14 -9.10 -22.13 -0.78
C LYS A 14 -8.29 -22.29 0.52
N ASN A 15 -6.96 -22.17 0.47
CA ASN A 15 -6.06 -22.40 1.61
C ASN A 15 -5.15 -21.20 1.96
N GLY A 16 -5.39 -20.01 1.38
CA GLY A 16 -4.63 -18.81 1.75
C GLY A 16 -5.33 -18.03 2.85
N ILE A 17 -4.69 -17.84 4.00
CA ILE A 17 -5.15 -16.90 5.04
C ILE A 17 -5.35 -15.53 4.36
N CYS A 18 -6.60 -15.14 4.16
CA CYS A 18 -6.96 -13.85 3.58
C CYS A 18 -7.26 -12.92 4.74
N LEU A 19 -6.32 -12.02 5.03
CA LEU A 19 -6.47 -11.04 6.11
C LEU A 19 -7.63 -10.10 5.75
N LYS A 20 -8.45 -9.72 6.74
CA LYS A 20 -9.55 -8.79 6.52
C LYS A 20 -9.15 -7.41 7.00
N SER A 21 -9.41 -6.41 6.17
CA SER A 21 -9.36 -5.02 6.61
C SER A 21 -10.63 -4.65 7.37
N ILE A 22 -10.46 -3.93 8.47
CA ILE A 22 -11.55 -3.47 9.34
C ILE A 22 -11.86 -1.99 9.12
N GLU A 23 -10.86 -1.21 8.70
CA GLU A 23 -10.98 0.23 8.58
C GLU A 23 -10.20 0.75 7.38
N ARG A 24 -10.71 1.81 6.73
CA ARG A 24 -9.99 2.56 5.71
C ARG A 24 -9.50 3.88 6.30
N ILE A 25 -8.17 4.06 6.29
CA ILE A 25 -7.50 5.26 6.79
C ILE A 25 -7.15 6.19 5.62
N LYS A 26 -7.47 7.48 5.74
CA LYS A 26 -7.09 8.51 4.77
C LYS A 26 -5.99 9.39 5.38
N ILE A 27 -4.75 9.13 5.00
CA ILE A 27 -3.61 9.92 5.43
C ILE A 27 -3.43 11.10 4.47
N ARG A 28 -3.45 12.33 4.98
CA ARG A 28 -3.32 13.55 4.18
C ARG A 28 -2.40 14.55 4.88
N ARG A 29 -1.44 15.11 4.15
CA ARG A 29 -0.62 16.25 4.59
C ARG A 29 -0.20 17.08 3.38
N LYS A 30 -0.55 18.38 3.36
CA LYS A 30 -0.32 19.27 2.21
C LYS A 30 -0.81 18.64 0.90
N PHE A 31 0.08 18.44 -0.07
CA PHE A 31 -0.19 17.81 -1.38
C PHE A 31 -0.06 16.28 -1.38
N PHE A 32 0.33 15.68 -0.26
CA PHE A 32 0.52 14.25 -0.12
C PHE A 32 -0.76 13.58 0.42
N ARG A 33 -1.17 12.49 -0.24
CA ARG A 33 -2.34 11.71 0.15
C ARG A 33 -2.10 10.23 -0.08
N VAL A 34 -2.38 9.43 0.95
CA VAL A 34 -2.33 7.97 0.91
C VAL A 34 -3.62 7.39 1.47
N ILE A 35 -4.09 6.31 0.85
CA ILE A 35 -5.18 5.50 1.37
C ILE A 35 -4.57 4.22 1.90
N ALA A 36 -4.72 4.01 3.21
CA ALA A 36 -4.30 2.82 3.94
C ALA A 36 -5.51 2.09 4.53
N TYR A 37 -5.25 0.91 5.06
CA TYR A 37 -6.25 0.06 5.66
C TYR A 37 -5.70 -0.55 6.94
N LYS A 38 -6.50 -0.58 8.00
CA LYS A 38 -6.17 -1.27 9.23
C LYS A 38 -6.66 -2.71 9.13
N LEU A 39 -5.80 -3.66 9.47
CA LEU A 39 -6.11 -5.07 9.59
C LEU A 39 -6.62 -5.42 11.00
N ILE A 40 -7.15 -6.63 11.16
CA ILE A 40 -7.70 -7.11 12.45
C ILE A 40 -6.63 -7.15 13.55
N ASP A 41 -5.39 -7.48 13.19
CA ASP A 41 -4.23 -7.50 14.10
C ASP A 41 -3.68 -6.10 14.42
N GLY A 42 -4.30 -5.05 13.89
CA GLY A 42 -3.89 -3.66 14.05
C GLY A 42 -2.86 -3.19 13.02
N GLU A 43 -2.32 -4.06 12.16
CA GLU A 43 -1.35 -3.67 11.15
C GLU A 43 -1.98 -2.73 10.12
N ILE A 44 -1.24 -1.67 9.76
CA ILE A 44 -1.66 -0.72 8.73
C ILE A 44 -0.99 -1.08 7.41
N VAL A 45 -1.80 -1.26 6.38
CA VAL A 45 -1.37 -1.75 5.07
C VAL A 45 -1.84 -0.83 3.95
N ILE A 46 -1.10 -0.82 2.84
CA ILE A 46 -1.47 -0.09 1.64
C ILE A 46 -1.39 -0.99 0.41
N THR A 47 -2.19 -0.68 -0.60
CA THR A 47 -2.01 -1.34 -1.90
C THR A 47 -0.69 -0.93 -2.55
N ILE A 48 -0.05 -1.84 -3.29
CA ILE A 48 1.18 -1.55 -4.07
C ILE A 48 0.95 -0.37 -5.03
N ARG A 49 -0.26 -0.25 -5.58
CA ARG A 49 -0.65 0.88 -6.42
C ARG A 49 -0.58 2.20 -5.66
N GLN A 50 -1.18 2.26 -4.46
CA GLN A 50 -1.13 3.44 -3.60
C GLN A 50 0.30 3.82 -3.24
N MET A 51 1.17 2.85 -2.93
CA MET A 51 2.60 3.07 -2.66
C MET A 51 3.30 3.84 -3.80
N ALA A 52 2.99 3.49 -5.05
CA ALA A 52 3.62 4.10 -6.22
C ALA A 52 3.01 5.45 -6.59
N ILE A 53 1.67 5.52 -6.70
CA ILE A 53 1.00 6.71 -7.26
C ILE A 53 1.05 7.91 -6.31
N SER A 54 1.10 7.68 -5.00
CA SER A 54 1.19 8.74 -3.98
C SER A 54 2.47 9.56 -4.11
N VAL A 55 3.50 9.00 -4.74
CA VAL A 55 4.78 9.66 -5.03
C VAL A 55 5.03 9.79 -6.54
N LYS A 56 3.98 9.77 -7.36
CA LYS A 56 4.04 9.90 -8.83
C LYS A 56 5.02 8.92 -9.50
N LYS A 57 5.10 7.69 -9.00
CA LYS A 57 5.85 6.59 -9.61
C LYS A 57 4.93 5.57 -10.26
N THR A 58 5.49 4.82 -11.19
CA THR A 58 4.76 3.75 -11.87
C THR A 58 4.65 2.52 -10.99
N LEU A 59 3.61 1.71 -11.23
CA LEU A 59 3.49 0.41 -10.58
C LEU A 59 4.67 -0.51 -10.91
N HIS A 60 5.28 -0.35 -12.09
CA HIS A 60 6.46 -1.11 -12.49
C HIS A 60 7.64 -0.83 -11.54
N THR A 61 7.96 0.44 -11.27
CA THR A 61 9.03 0.83 -10.33
C THR A 61 8.82 0.23 -8.94
N ALA A 62 7.59 0.26 -8.44
CA ALA A 62 7.24 -0.35 -7.17
C ALA A 62 7.45 -1.88 -7.15
N LYS A 63 7.00 -2.57 -8.21
CA LYS A 63 7.18 -4.03 -8.33
C LYS A 63 8.64 -4.42 -8.46
N GLU A 64 9.44 -3.65 -9.20
CA GLU A 64 10.88 -3.89 -9.31
C GLU A 64 11.58 -3.76 -7.96
N PHE A 65 11.24 -2.72 -7.18
CA PHE A 65 11.73 -2.56 -5.82
C PHE A 65 11.36 -3.76 -4.94
N MET A 66 10.09 -4.16 -4.93
CA MET A 66 9.64 -5.32 -4.13
C MET A 66 10.38 -6.61 -4.53
N ARG A 67 10.60 -6.84 -5.83
CA ARG A 67 11.38 -7.99 -6.32
C ARG A 67 12.81 -7.94 -5.81
N LYS A 68 13.47 -6.78 -5.87
CA LYS A 68 14.85 -6.59 -5.38
C LYS A 68 14.96 -6.83 -3.87
N MET A 69 13.99 -6.33 -3.10
CA MET A 69 13.94 -6.47 -1.65
C MET A 69 13.32 -7.81 -1.18
N LYS A 70 12.97 -8.72 -2.10
CA LYS A 70 12.31 -10.01 -1.82
C LYS A 70 11.00 -9.87 -1.00
N ILE A 71 10.30 -8.74 -1.14
CA ILE A 71 9.06 -8.44 -0.41
C ILE A 71 7.90 -9.13 -1.11
N ARG A 72 7.15 -9.93 -0.35
CA ARG A 72 5.93 -10.58 -0.81
C ARG A 72 4.71 -9.81 -0.31
N PRO A 73 3.78 -9.41 -1.19
CA PRO A 73 2.53 -8.80 -0.75
C PRO A 73 1.66 -9.83 -0.05
N ILE A 74 0.84 -9.34 0.88
CA ILE A 74 -0.22 -10.10 1.53
C ILE A 74 -1.54 -9.92 0.80
N LYS A 75 -2.38 -10.95 0.85
CA LYS A 75 -3.75 -10.91 0.29
C LYS A 75 -4.69 -10.39 1.35
N VAL A 76 -5.31 -9.24 1.06
CA VAL A 76 -6.26 -8.60 1.98
C VAL A 76 -7.63 -8.52 1.33
N GLN A 77 -8.65 -8.97 2.07
CA GLN A 77 -10.05 -8.74 1.74
C GLN A 77 -10.50 -7.36 2.25
N MET A 78 -10.97 -6.58 1.30
CA MET A 78 -11.53 -5.24 1.48
C MET A 78 -12.98 -5.32 1.96
N PRO A 79 -13.55 -4.24 2.54
CA PRO A 79 -14.94 -4.24 3.00
C PRO A 79 -15.95 -4.52 1.88
N ASN A 80 -15.63 -4.12 0.64
CA ASN A 80 -16.42 -4.44 -0.56
C ASN A 80 -16.20 -5.88 -1.07
N ARG A 81 -15.64 -6.77 -0.24
CA ARG A 81 -15.28 -8.17 -0.52
C ARG A 81 -14.23 -8.39 -1.61
N SER A 82 -13.68 -7.33 -2.21
CA SER A 82 -12.58 -7.47 -3.17
C SER A 82 -11.30 -7.92 -2.47
N VAL A 83 -10.52 -8.80 -3.11
CA VAL A 83 -9.22 -9.24 -2.58
C VAL A 83 -8.12 -8.57 -3.39
N THR A 84 -7.19 -7.92 -2.68
CA THR A 84 -6.10 -7.17 -3.31
C THR A 84 -4.76 -7.45 -2.64
N ASP A 85 -3.70 -7.22 -3.42
CA ASP A 85 -2.32 -7.30 -2.94
C ASP A 85 -1.97 -6.03 -2.18
N MET A 86 -1.58 -6.20 -0.92
CA MET A 86 -1.17 -5.12 -0.04
C MET A 86 0.20 -5.40 0.57
N ILE A 87 0.80 -4.34 1.10
CA ILE A 87 2.05 -4.35 1.83
C ILE A 87 1.86 -3.57 3.14
N PRO A 88 2.66 -3.84 4.17
CA PRO A 88 2.73 -3.00 5.36
C PRO A 88 3.07 -1.55 5.00
N LEU A 89 2.52 -0.60 5.75
CA LEU A 89 2.82 0.82 5.56
C LEU A 89 4.31 1.13 5.72
N SER A 90 5.00 0.44 6.63
CA SER A 90 6.45 0.53 6.83
C SER A 90 7.25 0.24 5.56
N VAL A 91 6.83 -0.75 4.77
CA VAL A 91 7.46 -1.07 3.47
C VAL A 91 7.33 0.10 2.49
N ALA A 92 6.22 0.82 2.53
CA ALA A 92 6.02 2.00 1.69
C ALA A 92 7.01 3.13 2.03
N VAL A 93 7.26 3.33 3.32
CA VAL A 93 8.26 4.29 3.82
C VAL A 93 9.65 3.91 3.33
N VAL A 94 10.04 2.63 3.45
CA VAL A 94 11.32 2.13 2.93
C VAL A 94 11.44 2.35 1.43
N PHE A 95 10.36 2.11 0.66
CA PHE A 95 10.36 2.40 -0.78
C PHE A 95 10.59 3.89 -1.09
N TRP A 96 9.95 4.79 -0.35
CA TRP A 96 10.12 6.23 -0.58
C TRP A 96 11.50 6.72 -0.17
N LYS A 97 12.04 6.21 0.94
CA LYS A 97 13.43 6.43 1.34
C LYS A 97 14.40 5.96 0.27
N TYR A 98 14.23 4.75 -0.27
CA TYR A 98 15.03 4.24 -1.38
C TYR A 98 14.96 5.15 -2.62
N LEU A 99 13.78 5.69 -2.96
CA LEU A 99 13.66 6.64 -4.06
C LEU A 99 14.49 7.90 -3.78
N ASN A 100 14.39 8.46 -2.58
CA ASN A 100 15.12 9.66 -2.17
C ASN A 100 16.64 9.43 -2.22
N GLU A 101 17.14 8.34 -1.66
CA GLU A 101 18.56 7.99 -1.61
C GLU A 101 19.14 7.66 -3.00
N SER A 102 18.34 7.07 -3.90
CA SER A 102 18.78 6.74 -5.26
C SER A 102 18.70 7.91 -6.26
N GLY A 103 18.39 9.12 -5.80
CA GLY A 103 18.18 10.29 -6.67
C GLY A 103 16.92 10.21 -7.54
N LYS A 104 16.10 9.17 -7.37
CA LYS A 104 14.83 8.96 -8.10
C LYS A 104 13.63 9.52 -7.35
N GLY A 105 13.85 10.17 -6.21
CA GLY A 105 12.81 10.78 -5.37
C GLY A 105 12.19 12.02 -6.00
N ASN A 106 11.20 12.57 -5.30
CA ASN A 106 10.61 13.88 -5.56
C ASN A 106 10.08 14.45 -4.24
N SER A 107 9.50 15.66 -4.28
CA SER A 107 8.97 16.30 -3.08
C SER A 107 7.92 15.45 -2.36
N LEU A 108 7.14 14.63 -3.07
CA LEU A 108 6.13 13.76 -2.46
C LEU A 108 6.76 12.56 -1.75
N SER A 109 7.84 11.97 -2.27
CA SER A 109 8.54 10.89 -1.56
C SER A 109 9.31 11.40 -0.34
N ARG A 110 9.76 12.66 -0.33
CA ARG A 110 10.31 13.31 0.88
C ARG A 110 9.24 13.55 1.93
N ILE A 111 8.14 14.22 1.54
CA ILE A 111 6.99 14.47 2.45
C ILE A 111 6.40 13.16 2.98
N GLY A 112 6.26 12.15 2.12
CA GLY A 112 5.73 10.86 2.50
C GLY A 112 6.63 10.13 3.50
N GLN A 113 7.95 10.20 3.32
CA GLN A 113 8.91 9.64 4.27
C GLN A 113 8.82 10.36 5.62
N GLU A 114 9.04 11.68 5.65
CA GLU A 114 9.02 12.48 6.88
C GLU A 114 7.72 12.29 7.67
N TYR A 115 6.58 12.37 7.00
CA TYR A 115 5.29 12.31 7.69
C TYR A 115 4.92 10.91 8.19
N LEU A 116 5.29 9.86 7.47
CA LEU A 116 5.00 8.51 7.95
C LEU A 116 6.01 8.03 8.97
N ASP A 117 7.25 8.52 8.95
CA ASP A 117 8.20 8.32 10.05
C ASP A 117 7.62 8.90 11.35
N GLU A 118 7.08 10.13 11.32
CA GLU A 118 6.35 10.73 12.44
C GLU A 118 5.14 9.88 12.86
N TYR A 119 4.27 9.52 11.91
CA TYR A 119 3.04 8.76 12.20
C TYR A 119 3.29 7.37 12.79
N LEU A 120 4.34 6.69 12.34
CA LEU A 120 4.72 5.37 12.87
C LEU A 120 5.36 5.49 14.27
N THR A 121 6.09 6.57 14.54
CA THR A 121 6.69 6.83 15.85
C THR A 121 5.63 7.19 16.88
N ASP A 122 4.66 8.04 16.50
CA ASP A 122 3.54 8.45 17.36
C ASP A 122 2.56 7.31 17.63
N SER A 123 2.39 6.37 16.69
CA SER A 123 1.51 5.21 16.88
C SER A 123 2.10 4.13 17.79
N LEU A 124 3.37 4.25 18.19
CA LEU A 124 4.08 3.36 19.10
C LEU A 124 4.21 3.93 20.53
N MET A 125 3.73 5.15 20.76
CA MET A 125 3.55 5.76 22.09
C MET A 125 2.09 5.67 22.53
#